data_AF-A0A6V8DWA1-F1
#
_entry.id   AF-A0A6V8DWA1-F1
#
_cell.length_a   1.000
_cell.length_b   1.000
_cell.length_c   1.000
_cell.angle_alpha   90.00
_cell.angle_beta   90.00
_cell.angle_gamma   90.00
#
_symmetry.space_group_name_H-M   'P 1'
#
loop_
_entity.id
_entity.type
_entity.pdbx_description
1 polymer ?
#
loop_
_entity_poly.entity_id
_entity_poly.type
_entity_poly.pdbx_seq_one_letter_code
_entity_poly.pdbx_strand_id
1 'polypeptide(L)'
;MAKVNFTEKLSHFSDHWSPKVIAEMNDYQFKLVKIKGDFVWHNHADTDEAFIILEGSMFIELEDEVIELNEGEMYVVPKGVNHKPYALEECKVMLVEPKGVLNTGNATSNLTASNDVWI
;
A
#
# COMPACT_ATOMS: atom_id res chain seq x y z
N MET A 1 -5.94 -3.14 22.30
CA MET A 1 -6.54 -3.03 20.95
C MET A 1 -7.52 -4.19 20.77
N ALA A 2 -8.66 -3.97 20.10
CA ALA A 2 -9.59 -5.05 19.76
C ALA A 2 -9.11 -5.80 18.51
N LYS A 3 -9.66 -6.99 18.25
CA LYS A 3 -9.39 -7.71 16.99
C LYS A 3 -9.84 -6.87 15.79
N VAL A 4 -9.08 -6.90 14.70
CA VAL A 4 -9.42 -6.21 13.45
C VAL A 4 -10.01 -7.22 12.47
N ASN A 5 -11.11 -6.87 11.81
CA ASN A 5 -11.65 -7.60 10.67
C ASN A 5 -11.38 -6.78 9.40
N PHE A 6 -10.59 -7.32 8.47
CA PHE A 6 -10.20 -6.58 7.28
C PHE A 6 -11.38 -6.27 6.36
N THR A 7 -12.31 -7.21 6.18
CA THR A 7 -13.52 -7.03 5.37
C THR A 7 -14.39 -5.89 5.90
N GLU A 8 -14.56 -5.81 7.22
CA GLU A 8 -15.29 -4.72 7.88
C GLU A 8 -14.58 -3.38 7.65
N LYS A 9 -13.27 -3.30 7.87
CA LYS A 9 -12.51 -2.05 7.64
C LYS A 9 -12.55 -1.60 6.18
N LEU A 10 -12.40 -2.52 5.23
CA LEU A 10 -12.52 -2.27 3.78
C LEU A 10 -13.91 -1.78 3.36
N SER A 11 -14.94 -2.04 4.18
CA SER A 11 -16.31 -1.55 3.92
C SER A 11 -16.51 -0.07 4.26
N HIS A 12 -15.61 0.53 5.05
CA HIS A 12 -15.76 1.92 5.51
C HIS A 12 -15.32 2.98 4.49
N PHE A 13 -14.67 2.59 3.40
CA PHE A 13 -14.14 3.52 2.40
C PHE A 13 -14.21 2.94 0.99
N SER A 14 -14.17 3.79 -0.02
CA SER A 14 -14.24 3.39 -1.45
C SER A 14 -13.27 4.18 -2.33
N ASP A 15 -12.51 5.11 -1.76
CA ASP A 15 -11.47 5.87 -2.44
C ASP A 15 -10.27 4.96 -2.76
N HIS A 16 -9.69 5.16 -3.95
CA HIS A 16 -8.47 4.48 -4.38
C HIS A 16 -7.22 5.25 -3.97
N TRP A 17 -6.09 4.54 -3.84
CA TRP A 17 -4.76 5.12 -3.59
C TRP A 17 -4.66 5.97 -2.30
N SER A 18 -5.55 5.71 -1.35
CA SER A 18 -5.72 6.50 -0.14
C SER A 18 -5.68 5.56 1.08
N PRO A 19 -4.47 5.21 1.57
CA PRO A 19 -4.30 4.25 2.65
C PRO A 19 -4.97 4.69 3.95
N LYS A 20 -5.63 3.76 4.64
CA LYS A 20 -6.28 3.99 5.94
C LYS A 20 -5.62 3.12 7.02
N VAL A 21 -5.21 3.71 8.13
CA VAL A 21 -4.58 3.00 9.25
C VAL A 21 -5.62 2.18 10.00
N ILE A 22 -5.34 0.89 10.20
CA ILE A 22 -6.20 -0.05 10.93
C ILE A 22 -5.58 -0.57 12.23
N ALA A 23 -4.25 -0.51 12.35
CA ALA A 23 -3.50 -0.89 13.54
C ALA A 23 -2.10 -0.27 13.51
N GLU A 24 -1.47 -0.16 14.68
CA GLU A 24 -0.07 0.26 14.84
C GLU A 24 0.62 -0.69 15.84
N MET A 25 1.81 -1.15 15.47
CA MET A 25 2.70 -1.96 16.30
C MET A 25 4.05 -1.24 16.38
N ASN A 26 4.38 -0.76 17.58
CA ASN A 26 5.52 0.12 17.80
C ASN A 26 5.42 1.37 16.91
N ASP A 27 6.36 1.54 15.99
CA ASP A 27 6.42 2.61 14.99
C ASP A 27 5.97 2.16 13.59
N TYR A 28 5.40 0.96 13.44
CA TYR A 28 4.86 0.45 12.18
C TYR A 28 3.34 0.49 12.16
N GLN A 29 2.78 0.90 11.02
CA GLN A 29 1.35 0.91 10.78
C GLN A 29 0.95 -0.19 9.80
N PHE A 30 -0.21 -0.77 10.07
CA PHE A 30 -0.92 -1.62 9.12
C PHE A 30 -1.99 -0.74 8.48
N LYS A 31 -1.92 -0.58 7.17
CA LYS A 31 -2.84 0.27 6.40
C LYS A 31 -3.60 -0.58 5.39
N LEU A 32 -4.86 -0.25 5.14
CA LEU A 32 -5.64 -0.83 4.04
C LEU A 32 -5.81 0.19 2.94
N VAL A 33 -5.66 -0.25 1.70
CA VAL A 33 -5.84 0.58 0.51
C VAL A 33 -6.57 -0.21 -0.57
N LYS A 34 -7.40 0.47 -1.33
CA LYS A 34 -7.95 -0.03 -2.60
C LYS A 34 -7.16 0.60 -3.73
N ILE A 35 -6.72 -0.19 -4.68
CA ILE A 35 -5.93 0.33 -5.81
C ILE A 35 -6.57 -0.09 -7.13
N LYS A 36 -6.50 0.80 -8.13
CA LYS A 36 -6.95 0.56 -9.50
C LYS A 36 -6.27 1.55 -10.44
N GLY A 37 -5.87 1.08 -11.62
CA GLY A 37 -5.06 1.84 -12.57
C GLY A 37 -3.60 1.94 -12.14
N ASP A 38 -2.89 2.92 -12.68
CA ASP A 38 -1.49 3.20 -12.37
C ASP A 38 -1.33 4.08 -11.13
N PHE A 39 -0.28 3.80 -10.36
CA PHE A 39 0.30 4.76 -9.43
C PHE A 39 1.46 5.53 -10.10
N VAL A 40 2.28 6.19 -9.29
CA VAL A 40 3.49 6.89 -9.74
C VAL A 40 4.74 6.09 -9.41
N TRP A 41 5.78 6.25 -10.23
CA TRP A 41 7.12 5.81 -9.87
C TRP A 41 7.59 6.57 -8.63
N HIS A 42 8.05 5.83 -7.63
CA HIS A 42 8.57 6.39 -6.38
C HIS A 42 9.50 5.41 -5.68
N ASN A 43 10.19 5.91 -4.64
CA ASN A 43 10.89 5.07 -3.67
C ASN A 43 10.79 5.65 -2.27
N HIS A 44 11.08 4.79 -1.29
CA HIS A 44 11.23 5.16 0.11
C HIS A 44 12.69 4.95 0.51
N ALA A 45 13.46 6.02 0.70
CA ALA A 45 14.91 5.93 0.91
C ALA A 45 15.29 5.18 2.21
N ASP A 46 14.46 5.32 3.24
CA ASP A 46 14.81 4.93 4.61
C ASP A 46 14.06 3.71 5.14
N THR A 47 13.08 3.19 4.39
CA THR A 47 12.24 2.08 4.83
C THR A 47 11.85 1.14 3.71
N ASP A 48 11.71 -0.13 4.08
CA ASP A 48 11.03 -1.12 3.27
C ASP A 48 9.51 -0.89 3.36
N GLU A 49 8.77 -1.38 2.37
CA GLU A 49 7.30 -1.38 2.34
C GLU A 49 6.81 -2.78 1.97
N ALA A 50 5.89 -3.34 2.75
CA ALA A 50 5.28 -4.63 2.44
C ALA A 50 3.89 -4.46 1.83
N PHE A 51 3.66 -5.13 0.71
CA PHE A 51 2.37 -5.27 0.03
C PHE A 51 1.83 -6.67 0.29
N ILE A 52 0.60 -6.77 0.81
CA ILE A 52 -0.07 -8.05 1.10
C ILE A 52 -1.44 -8.02 0.45
N ILE A 53 -1.73 -8.95 -0.45
CA ILE A 53 -2.96 -8.94 -1.24
C ILE A 53 -4.07 -9.65 -0.49
N LEU A 54 -5.13 -8.92 -0.18
CA LEU A 54 -6.31 -9.43 0.51
C LEU A 54 -7.41 -9.88 -0.44
N GLU A 55 -7.53 -9.25 -1.62
CA GLU A 55 -8.50 -9.59 -2.66
C GLU A 55 -8.06 -9.01 -4.01
N GLY A 56 -8.21 -9.78 -5.09
CA GLY A 56 -7.82 -9.36 -6.44
C GLY A 56 -6.34 -9.60 -6.73
N SER A 57 -5.79 -8.85 -7.71
CA SER A 57 -4.39 -8.95 -8.12
C SER A 57 -3.83 -7.56 -8.46
N MET A 58 -2.53 -7.38 -8.22
CA MET A 58 -1.79 -6.19 -8.56
C MET A 58 -0.41 -6.52 -9.11
N PHE A 59 0.27 -5.50 -9.60
CA PHE A 59 1.61 -5.57 -10.14
C PHE A 59 2.47 -4.47 -9.54
N ILE A 60 3.76 -4.73 -9.46
CA ILE A 60 4.78 -3.75 -9.11
C ILE A 60 5.82 -3.76 -10.23
N GLU A 61 5.88 -2.66 -11.01
CA GLU A 61 7.00 -2.47 -11.94
C GLU A 61 8.23 -2.07 -11.14
N LEU A 62 9.31 -2.81 -11.34
CA LEU A 62 10.67 -2.46 -10.93
C LEU A 62 11.47 -2.07 -12.20
N GLU A 63 12.73 -1.68 -12.05
CA GLU A 63 13.55 -1.25 -13.19
C GLU A 63 13.74 -2.37 -14.24
N ASP A 64 13.93 -3.61 -13.79
CA ASP A 64 14.29 -4.74 -14.65
C ASP A 64 13.20 -5.83 -14.73
N GLU A 65 12.16 -5.77 -13.90
CA GLU A 65 11.14 -6.80 -13.82
C GLU A 65 9.77 -6.27 -13.37
N VAL A 66 8.74 -7.11 -13.51
CA VAL A 66 7.41 -6.85 -12.98
C VAL A 66 7.04 -7.98 -12.04
N ILE A 67 6.72 -7.63 -10.80
CA ILE A 67 6.24 -8.56 -9.79
C ILE A 67 4.71 -8.60 -9.88
N GLU A 68 4.14 -9.76 -10.19
CA GLU A 68 2.70 -10.01 -10.10
C GLU A 68 2.37 -10.57 -8.72
N LEU A 69 1.31 -10.06 -8.08
CA LEU A 69 0.82 -10.51 -6.79
C LEU A 69 -0.68 -10.77 -6.84
N ASN A 70 -1.09 -11.95 -6.40
CA ASN A 70 -2.45 -12.41 -6.30
C ASN A 70 -2.90 -12.53 -4.84
N GLU A 71 -4.20 -12.71 -4.63
CA GLU A 71 -4.79 -12.93 -3.31
C GLU A 71 -4.03 -13.97 -2.47
N GLY A 72 -3.64 -13.58 -1.25
CA GLY A 72 -2.86 -14.41 -0.33
C GLY A 72 -1.33 -14.29 -0.49
N GLU A 73 -0.85 -13.56 -1.50
CA GLU A 73 0.58 -13.33 -1.73
C GLU A 73 1.05 -12.02 -1.11
N MET A 74 2.37 -11.92 -0.89
CA MET A 74 3.00 -10.70 -0.41
C MET A 74 4.36 -10.46 -1.05
N TYR A 75 4.75 -9.19 -1.13
CA TYR A 75 6.09 -8.77 -1.52
C TYR A 75 6.56 -7.62 -0.64
N VAL A 76 7.87 -7.60 -0.34
CA VAL A 76 8.49 -6.48 0.37
C VAL A 76 9.37 -5.76 -0.64
N VAL A 77 9.04 -4.50 -0.92
CA VAL A 77 9.90 -3.61 -1.70
C VAL A 77 11.00 -3.11 -0.76
N PRO A 78 12.28 -3.42 -1.04
CA PRO A 78 13.38 -2.94 -0.21
C PRO A 78 13.53 -1.42 -0.30
N LYS A 79 13.98 -0.80 0.79
CA LYS A 79 14.27 0.64 0.83
C LYS A 79 15.19 1.08 -0.31
N GLY A 80 14.89 2.25 -0.86
CA GLY A 80 15.60 2.87 -1.97
C GLY A 80 15.31 2.26 -3.35
N VAL A 81 14.56 1.15 -3.44
CA VAL A 81 14.17 0.56 -4.73
C VAL A 81 13.06 1.39 -5.37
N ASN A 82 13.31 1.86 -6.58
CA ASN A 82 12.32 2.56 -7.38
C ASN A 82 11.28 1.57 -7.90
N HIS A 83 10.01 1.89 -7.72
CA HIS A 83 8.92 1.01 -8.10
C HIS A 83 7.66 1.80 -8.48
N LYS A 84 6.78 1.17 -9.27
CA LYS A 84 5.46 1.71 -9.63
C LYS A 84 4.39 0.61 -9.48
N PRO A 85 3.59 0.66 -8.41
CA PRO A 85 2.42 -0.20 -8.25
C PRO A 85 1.34 0.12 -9.28
N TYR A 86 0.63 -0.91 -9.75
CA TYR A 86 -0.59 -0.73 -10.54
C TYR A 86 -1.51 -1.95 -10.42
N ALA A 87 -2.80 -1.78 -10.72
CA ALA A 87 -3.77 -2.87 -10.78
C ALA A 87 -4.75 -2.67 -11.94
N LEU A 88 -5.00 -3.73 -12.72
CA LEU A 88 -5.91 -3.66 -13.87
C LEU A 88 -7.38 -3.54 -13.42
N GLU A 89 -7.73 -4.27 -12.37
CA GLU A 89 -9.01 -4.17 -11.67
C GLU A 89 -8.79 -3.71 -10.23
N GLU A 90 -9.87 -3.45 -9.50
CA GLU A 90 -9.74 -3.09 -8.08
C GLU A 90 -9.06 -4.22 -7.30
N CYS A 91 -7.98 -3.89 -6.61
CA CYS A 91 -7.28 -4.79 -5.70
C CYS A 91 -7.29 -4.20 -4.28
N LYS A 92 -7.52 -5.05 -3.29
CA LYS A 92 -7.55 -4.68 -1.86
C LYS A 92 -6.25 -5.14 -1.23
N VAL A 93 -5.46 -4.18 -0.76
CA VAL A 93 -4.08 -4.39 -0.34
C VAL A 93 -3.92 -3.94 1.10
N MET A 94 -3.18 -4.71 1.88
CA MET A 94 -2.63 -4.26 3.15
C MET A 94 -1.18 -3.81 2.94
N LEU A 95 -0.88 -2.60 3.40
CA LEU A 95 0.47 -2.06 3.47
C LEU A 95 0.99 -2.17 4.89
N VAL A 96 2.27 -2.50 5.04
CA VAL A 96 2.97 -2.44 6.33
C VAL A 96 4.25 -1.66 6.16
N GLU A 97 4.33 -0.54 6.87
CA GLU A 97 5.42 0.44 6.78
C GLU A 97 5.49 1.27 8.07
N PRO A 98 6.62 1.96 8.36
CA PRO A 98 6.69 2.91 9.45
C PRO A 98 5.61 3.99 9.36
N LYS A 99 5.17 4.49 10.52
CA LYS A 99 4.26 5.63 10.58
C LYS A 99 4.92 6.88 9.98
N GLY A 100 4.11 7.77 9.43
CA GLY A 100 4.62 9.03 8.86
C GLY A 100 5.22 8.90 7.45
N VAL A 101 5.32 7.69 6.89
CA VAL A 101 5.78 7.47 5.52
C VAL A 101 4.73 7.98 4.51
N LEU A 102 5.16 8.83 3.57
CA LEU A 102 4.31 9.33 2.48
C LEU A 102 4.15 8.24 1.43
N ASN A 103 2.92 7.94 1.02
CA ASN A 103 2.62 6.88 0.05
C ASN A 103 3.23 7.12 -1.35
N THR A 104 3.64 8.34 -1.67
CA THR A 104 4.33 8.67 -2.92
C THR A 104 5.85 8.74 -2.75
N GLY A 105 6.39 8.37 -1.58
CA GLY A 105 7.81 8.41 -1.28
C GLY A 105 8.44 9.77 -1.58
N ASN A 106 9.38 9.80 -2.52
CA ASN A 106 10.06 11.00 -3.00
C ASN A 106 9.34 11.77 -4.13
N ALA A 107 8.21 11.26 -4.63
CA ALA A 107 7.49 11.85 -5.75
C ALA A 107 6.45 12.89 -5.31
N THR A 108 6.36 13.99 -6.06
CA THR A 108 5.26 14.97 -5.94
C THR A 108 4.13 14.56 -6.86
N SER A 109 2.97 14.18 -6.31
CA SER A 109 1.82 13.71 -7.08
C SER A 109 0.49 14.14 -6.48
N ASN A 110 -0.54 14.28 -7.30
CA ASN A 110 -1.93 14.45 -6.83
C ASN A 110 -2.48 13.19 -6.14
N LEU A 111 -1.77 12.06 -6.24
CA LEU A 111 -2.05 10.82 -5.52
C LEU A 111 -1.40 10.78 -4.12
N THR A 112 -0.72 11.86 -3.70
CA THR A 112 -0.22 11.97 -2.32
C THR A 112 -1.41 12.01 -1.38
N ALA A 113 -1.54 11.01 -0.52
CA ALA A 113 -2.62 10.90 0.44
C ALA A 113 -2.23 11.55 1.78
N SER A 114 -3.24 12.02 2.52
CA SER A 114 -3.04 12.40 3.93
C SER A 114 -2.57 11.19 4.72
N ASN A 115 -1.53 11.38 5.53
CA ASN A 115 -1.06 10.33 6.43
C ASN A 115 -1.92 10.23 7.69
N ASP A 116 -1.77 9.14 8.44
CA ASP A 116 -2.42 8.92 9.74
C ASP A 116 -3.96 9.05 9.71
N VAL A 117 -4.61 8.60 8.63
CA VAL A 117 -6.07 8.55 8.52
C VAL A 117 -6.58 7.23 9.09
N TRP A 118 -7.11 7.24 10.32
CA TRP A 118 -7.56 6.05 11.04
C TRP A 118 -9.01 5.66 10.72
N ILE A 119 -9.27 4.35 10.62
CA ILE A 119 -10.61 3.77 10.50
C ILE A 119 -10.80 2.59 11.42
#